data_AF-A0A1X0NAF4-F1
#
_entry.id   AF-A0A1X0NAF4-F1
#
_cell.length_a   1.000
_cell.length_b   1.000
_cell.length_c   1.000
_cell.angle_alpha   90.00
_cell.angle_beta   90.00
_cell.angle_gamma   90.00
#
_symmetry.space_group_name_H-M   'P 1'
#
loop_
_entity.id
_entity.type
_entity.pdbx_description
1 polymer ?
#
loop_
_entity_poly.entity_id
_entity_poly.type
_entity_poly.pdbx_seq_one_letter_code
_entity_poly.pdbx_strand_id
1 'polypeptide(L)'
;MIDAIARRLGFIRVAVMRDQLQFARNISKRLDEHREVVEQIQTQTNLFTQCPWHISHMATQDDYLMRIYRMVHGAWPCHPDEVHRQRLYGESIRQRPRLLGDCGLPEYRPHDRGSNSDALRS
;
A
#
# COMPACT_ATOMS: atom_id res chain seq x y z
N MET A 1 -6.10 -26.27 20.02
CA MET A 1 -7.30 -26.97 19.50
C MET A 1 -8.21 -26.04 18.71
N ILE A 2 -8.60 -24.87 19.25
CA ILE A 2 -9.42 -23.86 18.56
C ILE A 2 -8.79 -23.41 17.22
N ASP A 3 -7.47 -23.21 17.16
CA ASP A 3 -6.80 -22.79 15.92
C ASP A 3 -6.87 -23.81 14.79
N ALA A 4 -6.86 -25.09 15.11
CA ALA A 4 -6.96 -26.15 14.12
C ALA A 4 -8.36 -26.20 13.51
N ILE A 5 -9.39 -26.01 14.35
CA ILE A 5 -10.79 -25.91 13.90
C ILE A 5 -10.99 -24.65 13.07
N ALA A 6 -10.50 -23.50 13.53
CA ALA A 6 -10.59 -22.22 12.81
C ALA A 6 -9.93 -22.31 11.42
N ARG A 7 -8.71 -22.87 11.33
CA ARG A 7 -8.02 -23.08 10.04
C ARG A 7 -8.79 -24.01 9.11
N ARG A 8 -9.34 -25.10 9.65
CA ARG A 8 -10.13 -26.06 8.86
C ARG A 8 -11.43 -25.46 8.31
N LEU A 9 -11.94 -24.43 8.96
CA LEU A 9 -13.07 -23.62 8.52
C LEU A 9 -12.66 -22.40 7.65
N GLY A 10 -11.38 -22.27 7.31
CA GLY A 10 -10.86 -21.20 6.45
C GLY A 10 -10.50 -19.90 7.17
N PHE A 11 -10.55 -19.87 8.50
CA PHE A 11 -10.15 -18.70 9.29
C PHE A 11 -8.66 -18.71 9.61
N ILE A 12 -8.02 -17.55 9.48
CA ILE A 12 -6.64 -17.34 9.91
C ILE A 12 -6.59 -16.25 10.98
N ARG A 13 -5.72 -16.41 11.98
CA ARG A 13 -5.47 -15.35 12.96
C ARG A 13 -4.79 -14.17 12.26
N VAL A 14 -5.28 -12.96 12.55
CA VAL A 14 -4.71 -11.72 12.00
C VAL A 14 -3.22 -11.60 12.31
N ALA A 15 -2.76 -11.99 13.50
CA ALA A 15 -1.34 -11.97 13.86
C ALA A 15 -0.48 -12.85 12.93
N VAL A 16 -0.90 -14.11 12.69
CA VAL A 16 -0.18 -15.03 11.78
C VAL A 16 -0.16 -14.49 10.36
N MET A 17 -1.27 -13.91 9.90
CA MET A 17 -1.34 -13.27 8.59
C MET A 17 -0.35 -12.10 8.49
N ARG A 18 -0.29 -11.22 9.50
CA ARG A 18 0.66 -10.09 9.54
C ARG A 18 2.10 -10.56 9.46
N ASP A 19 2.47 -11.56 10.26
CA ASP A 19 3.82 -12.12 10.28
C ASP A 19 4.20 -12.72 8.92
N GLN A 20 3.27 -13.45 8.28
CA GLN A 20 3.48 -14.03 6.95
C GLN A 20 3.59 -12.97 5.85
N LEU A 21 2.80 -11.90 5.93
CA LEU A 21 2.84 -10.81 4.95
C LEU A 21 4.07 -9.91 5.09
N GLN A 22 4.67 -9.87 6.29
CA GLN A 22 5.94 -9.20 6.57
C GLN A 22 7.15 -10.14 6.41
N PHE A 23 6.95 -11.40 6.02
CA PHE A 23 8.03 -12.37 5.87
C PHE A 23 9.02 -11.94 4.77
N ALA A 24 10.32 -12.00 5.08
CA ALA A 24 11.48 -11.62 4.26
C ALA A 24 11.75 -10.12 4.02
N ARG A 25 10.76 -9.28 3.68
CA ARG A 25 10.97 -7.84 3.44
C ARG A 25 9.73 -7.05 3.85
N ASN A 26 9.93 -5.98 4.63
CA ASN A 26 8.85 -5.11 5.11
C ASN A 26 8.00 -4.61 3.93
N ILE A 27 6.67 -4.69 4.05
CA ILE A 27 5.74 -4.23 3.01
C ILE A 27 5.92 -2.74 2.70
N SER A 28 6.27 -1.92 3.70
CA SER A 28 6.64 -0.51 3.51
C SER A 28 7.74 -0.36 2.46
N LYS A 29 8.86 -1.06 2.67
CA LYS A 29 9.99 -1.09 1.75
C LYS A 29 9.64 -1.58 0.36
N ARG A 30 8.83 -2.64 0.26
CA ARG A 30 8.42 -3.20 -1.05
C ARG A 30 7.57 -2.21 -1.85
N LEU A 31 6.65 -1.51 -1.18
CA LEU A 31 5.84 -0.49 -1.81
C LEU A 31 6.69 0.71 -2.25
N ASP A 32 7.65 1.11 -1.44
CA ASP A 32 8.59 2.18 -1.76
C ASP A 32 9.50 1.84 -2.96
N GLU A 33 10.12 0.66 -2.94
CA GLU A 33 10.97 0.14 -4.04
C GLU A 33 10.18 0.01 -5.35
N HIS A 34 8.92 -0.43 -5.31
CA HIS A 34 8.05 -0.49 -6.49
C HIS A 34 7.84 0.90 -7.11
N ARG A 35 7.53 1.90 -6.27
CA ARG A 35 7.31 3.28 -6.73
C ARG A 35 8.58 3.90 -7.29
N GLU A 36 9.73 3.64 -6.67
CA GLU A 36 11.04 4.03 -7.20
C GLU A 36 11.30 3.43 -8.58
N VAL A 37 11.06 2.13 -8.77
CA VAL A 37 11.23 1.47 -10.08
C VAL A 37 10.34 2.10 -11.15
N VAL A 38 9.08 2.41 -10.80
CA VAL A 38 8.15 3.09 -11.73
C VAL A 38 8.69 4.47 -12.11
N GLU A 39 9.15 5.27 -11.16
CA GLU A 39 9.74 6.59 -11.41
C GLU A 39 11.01 6.50 -12.26
N GLN A 40 11.89 5.52 -11.98
CA GLN A 40 13.10 5.30 -12.77
C GLN A 40 12.77 4.88 -14.21
N ILE A 41 11.81 3.99 -14.43
CA ILE A 41 11.39 3.62 -15.78
C ILE A 41 10.83 4.83 -16.52
N GLN A 42 10.01 5.65 -15.87
CA GLN A 42 9.44 6.85 -16.48
C GLN A 42 10.52 7.88 -16.83
N THR A 43 11.50 8.07 -15.96
CA THR A 43 12.52 9.13 -16.13
C THR A 43 13.66 8.72 -17.04
N GLN A 44 14.01 7.44 -17.07
CA GLN A 44 15.16 6.94 -17.83
C GLN A 44 14.77 6.32 -19.19
N THR A 45 13.49 6.08 -19.45
CA THR A 45 13.02 5.39 -20.66
C THR A 45 11.71 5.96 -21.19
N ASN A 46 11.39 5.58 -22.43
CA ASN A 46 10.09 5.85 -23.07
C ASN A 46 9.15 4.63 -23.02
N LEU A 47 9.39 3.65 -22.15
CA LEU A 47 8.65 2.38 -22.15
C LEU A 47 7.14 2.58 -21.99
N PHE A 48 6.74 3.48 -21.08
CA PHE A 48 5.34 3.75 -20.78
C PHE A 48 4.59 4.47 -21.89
N THR A 49 5.27 5.27 -22.71
CA THR A 49 4.65 5.90 -23.89
C THR A 49 4.59 4.95 -25.08
N GLN A 50 5.61 4.11 -25.27
CA GLN A 50 5.65 3.10 -26.34
C GLN A 50 4.68 1.94 -26.10
N CYS A 51 4.55 1.50 -24.86
CA CYS A 51 3.75 0.34 -24.47
C CYS A 51 2.85 0.67 -23.26
N PRO A 52 1.73 1.41 -23.47
CA PRO A 52 0.89 1.94 -22.39
C PRO A 52 0.33 0.90 -21.42
N TRP A 53 0.14 -0.34 -21.87
CA TRP A 53 -0.37 -1.44 -21.04
C TRP A 53 0.53 -1.74 -19.81
N HIS A 54 1.84 -1.46 -19.89
CA HIS A 54 2.74 -1.59 -18.74
C HIS A 54 2.36 -0.66 -17.59
N ILE A 55 1.85 0.55 -17.88
CA ILE A 55 1.37 1.48 -16.85
C ILE A 55 0.24 0.84 -16.06
N SER A 56 -0.72 0.21 -16.75
CA SER A 56 -1.85 -0.47 -16.12
C SER A 56 -1.39 -1.63 -15.21
N HIS A 57 -0.38 -2.40 -15.63
CA HIS A 57 0.19 -3.44 -14.76
C HIS A 57 0.89 -2.86 -13.54
N MET A 58 1.69 -1.80 -13.70
CA MET A 58 2.38 -1.15 -12.59
C MET A 58 1.39 -0.54 -11.58
N ALA A 59 0.28 0.01 -12.06
CA ALA A 59 -0.80 0.54 -11.23
C ALA A 59 -1.50 -0.58 -10.45
N THR A 60 -1.78 -1.72 -11.11
CA THR A 60 -2.38 -2.90 -10.48
C THR A 60 -1.46 -3.48 -9.40
N GLN A 61 -0.15 -3.50 -9.64
CA GLN A 61 0.84 -3.95 -8.64
C GLN A 61 0.91 -2.99 -7.45
N ASP A 62 0.90 -1.67 -7.68
CA ASP A 62 0.86 -0.68 -6.59
C ASP A 62 -0.41 -0.84 -5.74
N ASP A 63 -1.58 -1.02 -6.37
CA ASP A 63 -2.85 -1.29 -5.69
C ASP A 63 -2.77 -2.54 -4.80
N TYR A 64 -2.22 -3.64 -5.34
CA TYR A 64 -2.03 -4.85 -4.57
C TYR A 64 -1.13 -4.65 -3.34
N LEU A 65 -0.02 -3.92 -3.50
CA LEU A 65 0.90 -3.60 -2.42
C LEU A 65 0.25 -2.66 -1.38
N MET A 66 -0.55 -1.68 -1.81
CA MET A 66 -1.34 -0.83 -0.93
C MET A 66 -2.35 -1.65 -0.11
N ARG A 67 -2.99 -2.66 -0.70
CA ARG A 67 -3.90 -3.56 0.00
C ARG A 67 -3.17 -4.37 1.07
N ILE A 68 -2.01 -4.96 0.75
CA ILE A 68 -1.19 -5.69 1.73
C ILE A 68 -0.75 -4.74 2.85
N TYR A 69 -0.30 -3.54 2.51
CA TYR A 69 0.09 -2.53 3.50
C TYR A 69 -1.05 -2.27 4.49
N ARG A 70 -2.27 -2.05 3.99
CA ARG A 70 -3.45 -1.88 4.84
C ARG A 70 -3.73 -3.12 5.69
N MET A 71 -3.65 -4.32 5.16
CA MET A 71 -3.87 -5.55 5.94
C MET A 71 -2.87 -5.70 7.09
N VAL A 72 -1.61 -5.30 6.86
CA VAL A 72 -0.54 -5.37 7.84
C VAL A 72 -0.67 -4.27 8.89
N HIS A 73 -0.76 -3.01 8.46
CA HIS A 73 -0.67 -1.83 9.33
C HIS A 73 -2.04 -1.29 9.79
N GLY A 74 -3.14 -1.72 9.18
CA GLY A 74 -4.49 -1.24 9.47
C GLY A 74 -4.82 0.14 8.88
N ALA A 75 -3.85 0.81 8.24
CA ALA A 75 -3.99 2.15 7.66
C ALA A 75 -3.45 2.19 6.23
N TRP A 76 -3.83 3.22 5.47
CA TRP A 76 -3.33 3.45 4.11
C TRP A 76 -2.00 4.21 4.11
N PRO A 77 -1.13 4.00 3.11
CA PRO A 77 0.17 4.67 3.01
C PRO A 77 0.06 6.16 2.61
N CYS A 78 -1.13 6.69 2.36
CA CYS A 78 -1.38 8.11 2.09
C CYS A 78 -1.96 8.88 3.29
N HIS A 79 -2.11 8.24 4.45
CA HIS A 79 -2.76 8.87 5.61
C HIS A 79 -1.93 10.05 6.14
N PRO A 80 -2.53 11.21 6.46
CA PRO A 80 -1.82 12.47 6.76
C PRO A 80 -0.87 12.42 7.96
N ASP A 81 -0.93 11.38 8.79
CA ASP A 81 -0.06 11.22 9.95
C ASP A 81 1.30 10.59 9.56
N GLU A 82 2.04 11.30 8.70
CA GLU A 82 3.40 10.91 8.26
C GLU A 82 4.37 10.80 9.44
N VAL A 83 4.19 11.62 10.48
CA VAL A 83 5.00 11.61 11.71
C VAL A 83 4.79 10.32 12.50
N HIS A 84 3.55 9.82 12.59
CA HIS A 84 3.25 8.55 13.26
C HIS A 84 3.81 7.35 12.46
N ARG A 85 3.77 7.41 11.12
CA ARG A 85 4.28 6.35 10.23
C ARG A 85 5.80 6.23 10.22
N GLN A 86 6.53 7.35 10.18
CA GLN A 86 7.99 7.35 10.28
C GLN A 86 8.47 6.81 11.64
N ARG A 87 7.78 7.16 12.74
CA ARG A 87 8.14 6.70 14.08
C ARG A 87 7.85 5.21 14.34
N LEU A 88 6.75 4.68 13.80
CA LEU A 88 6.36 3.28 14.04
C LEU A 88 7.01 2.27 13.10
N TYR A 89 7.28 2.66 11.85
CA TYR A 89 7.66 1.72 10.80
C TYR A 89 9.02 2.04 10.15
N GLY A 90 9.68 3.12 10.57
CA GLY A 90 11.09 3.42 10.26
C GLY A 90 11.40 3.82 8.83
N GLU A 91 10.42 3.86 7.92
CA GLU A 91 10.63 4.08 6.49
C GLU A 91 9.60 5.06 5.91
N SER A 92 10.08 6.05 5.18
CA SER A 92 9.25 6.98 4.41
C SER A 92 8.91 6.34 3.07
N ILE A 93 7.63 6.04 2.83
CA ILE A 93 7.17 5.48 1.56
C ILE A 93 6.93 6.62 0.58
N ARG A 94 7.55 6.58 -0.61
CA ARG A 94 7.28 7.54 -1.70
C ARG A 94 5.78 7.63 -2.00
N GLN A 95 5.31 8.81 -2.38
CA GLN A 95 3.93 9.00 -2.82
C GLN A 95 3.67 8.22 -4.11
N ARG A 96 2.40 7.87 -4.35
CA ARG A 96 2.03 7.16 -5.58
C ARG A 96 2.35 8.03 -6.79
N PRO A 97 3.14 7.55 -7.78
CA PRO A 97 3.41 8.31 -8.99
C PRO A 97 2.12 8.65 -9.75
N ARG A 98 1.98 9.91 -10.17
CA ARG A 98 0.74 10.40 -10.82
C ARG A 98 0.36 9.63 -12.08
N LEU A 99 1.34 9.07 -12.79
CA LEU A 99 1.13 8.28 -13.99
C LEU A 99 0.32 6.98 -13.75
N LEU A 100 0.32 6.47 -12.51
CA LEU A 100 -0.44 5.28 -12.12
C LEU A 100 -1.92 5.58 -11.86
N GLY A 101 -2.34 6.84 -11.96
CA GLY A 101 -3.69 7.28 -11.65
C GLY A 101 -4.07 7.07 -10.17
N ASP A 102 -5.36 7.18 -9.90
CA ASP A 102 -5.91 6.88 -8.58
C ASP A 102 -5.86 5.37 -8.28
N CYS A 103 -5.83 5.01 -6.99
CA CYS A 103 -5.90 3.62 -6.58
C CYS A 103 -7.29 3.04 -6.89
N GLY A 104 -7.33 1.89 -7.56
CA GLY A 104 -8.55 1.25 -8.06
C GLY A 104 -9.21 0.28 -7.08
N LEU A 105 -8.72 0.17 -5.85
CA LEU A 105 -9.30 -0.72 -4.84
C LEU A 105 -10.66 -0.20 -4.37
N PRO A 106 -11.73 -1.03 -4.35
CA PRO A 106 -13.05 -0.61 -3.91
C PRO A 106 -13.08 -0.21 -2.43
N GLU A 107 -12.18 -0.77 -1.62
CA GLU A 107 -12.05 -0.46 -0.20
C GLU A 107 -11.23 0.82 0.08
N TYR A 108 -10.60 1.41 -0.94
CA TYR A 108 -9.82 2.65 -0.85
C TYR A 108 -10.73 3.85 -1.11
N ARG A 109 -11.04 4.63 -0.07
CA ARG A 109 -11.93 5.79 -0.20
C ARG A 109 -11.11 7.06 -0.35
N PRO A 110 -11.46 7.98 -1.26
CA PRO A 110 -10.77 9.28 -1.38
C PRO A 110 -10.73 10.09 -0.08
N HIS A 111 -11.73 9.93 0.81
CA HIS A 111 -11.75 10.56 2.14
C HIS A 111 -10.65 10.05 3.08
N ASP A 112 -10.07 8.88 2.81
CA ASP A 112 -8.90 8.35 3.53
C ASP A 112 -7.61 9.12 3.18
N ARG A 113 -7.64 10.04 2.19
CA ARG A 113 -6.54 10.95 1.85
C ARG A 113 -6.49 12.21 2.73
N GLY A 114 -7.52 12.52 3.51
CA GLY A 114 -7.53 13.79 4.26
C GLY A 114 -8.80 14.09 5.05
N SER A 115 -9.13 13.27 6.05
CA SER A 115 -10.15 13.63 7.05
C SER A 115 -9.48 13.99 8.38
N ASN A 116 -8.89 15.18 8.45
CA ASN A 116 -8.83 15.96 9.70
C ASN A 116 -8.45 17.42 9.42
N SER A 117 -9.43 18.20 8.94
CA SER A 117 -9.40 19.67 9.05
C SER A 117 -10.69 20.27 9.61
N ASP A 118 -11.79 19.52 9.72
CA ASP A 118 -13.10 20.11 10.07
C ASP A 118 -13.75 19.61 11.38
N ALA A 119 -13.04 18.84 12.22
CA ALA A 119 -13.57 18.38 13.51
C ALA A 119 -13.19 19.25 14.73
N LEU A 120 -12.77 20.50 14.50
CA LEU A 120 -12.37 21.45 15.56
C LEU A 120 -12.92 22.86 15.32
N ARG A 121 -14.18 22.96 14.86
CA ARG A 121 -14.99 24.17 14.96
C ARG A 121 -16.48 23.80 15.06
N SER A 122 -16.93 23.46 16.26
CA SER A 122 -18.32 23.64 16.73
C SER A 122 -18.32 23.55 18.25
#